data_AF-A0A8C6VS36-F1
#
_entry.id   AF-A0A8C6VS36-F1
#
_cell.length_a   1.000
_cell.length_b   1.000
_cell.length_c   1.000
_cell.angle_alpha   90.00
_cell.angle_beta   90.00
_cell.angle_gamma   90.00
#
_symmetry.space_group_name_H-M   'P 1'
#
loop_
_entity.id
_entity.type
_entity.pdbx_description
1 polymer ?
#
loop_
_entity_poly.entity_id
_entity_poly.type
_entity_poly.pdbx_seq_one_letter_code
_entity_poly.pdbx_strand_id
1 'polypeptide(L)'
;CLKFLTESSFVKYFCGTRPLMKNTTRIVGGLDAQLGGWPWQVSLELYHFGKGFLHVCGGSLINHNSVLTAAHCIKEWTYVFSSVLKLLLSV
;
A
#
# COMPACT_ATOMS: atom_id res chain seq x y z
N CYS A 1 2.65 9.72 0.54
CA CYS A 1 2.96 10.67 1.65
C CYS A 1 1.77 10.75 2.59
N LEU A 2 1.99 10.62 3.89
CA LEU A 2 0.93 10.77 4.88
C LEU A 2 0.86 12.23 5.35
N LYS A 3 -0.36 12.72 5.55
CA LYS A 3 -0.65 14.05 6.08
C LYS A 3 -0.58 13.99 7.60
N PHE A 4 0.29 14.78 8.21
CA PHE A 4 0.30 14.99 9.65
C PHE A 4 -0.13 16.42 9.96
N LEU A 5 -1.03 16.57 10.94
CA LEU A 5 -1.42 17.88 11.45
C LEU A 5 -0.36 18.29 12.48
N THR A 6 0.50 19.24 12.13
CA THR A 6 1.37 19.93 13.10
C THR A 6 0.64 21.18 13.61
N GLU A 7 0.79 21.52 14.89
CA GLU A 7 0.28 22.76 15.51
C GLU A 7 0.96 24.00 14.90
N SER A 8 0.50 24.38 13.71
CA SER A 8 0.83 25.60 12.96
C SER A 8 0.21 25.40 11.59
N SER A 9 -0.43 26.43 11.05
CA SER A 9 -1.28 26.49 9.84
C SER A 9 -0.67 26.00 8.51
N PHE A 10 0.41 25.22 8.51
CA PHE A 10 1.02 24.58 7.36
C PHE A 10 0.90 23.06 7.42
N VAL A 11 0.23 22.48 6.42
CA VAL A 11 0.17 21.03 6.24
C VAL A 11 1.52 20.54 5.71
N LYS A 12 2.29 19.85 6.55
CA LYS A 12 3.54 19.21 6.12
C LYS A 12 3.30 17.76 5.73
N TYR A 13 3.72 17.39 4.53
CA TYR A 13 3.67 16.02 4.04
C TYR A 13 5.01 15.34 4.30
N PHE A 14 4.99 14.22 5.03
CA PHE A 14 6.16 13.38 5.23
C PHE A 14 6.06 12.13 4.34
N CYS A 15 7.21 11.72 3.78
CA CYS A 15 7.31 10.61 2.84
C CYS A 15 8.56 9.78 3.13
N GLY A 16 8.52 8.49 2.78
CA GLY A 16 9.66 7.58 2.94
C GLY A 16 10.13 7.33 4.38
N THR A 17 9.43 7.88 5.38
CA THR A 17 9.75 7.70 6.80
C THR A 17 9.08 6.44 7.34
N ARG A 18 9.87 5.52 7.88
CA ARG A 18 9.40 4.33 8.57
C ARG A 18 10.01 4.25 9.98
N PRO A 19 9.36 3.56 10.93
CA PRO A 19 9.96 3.27 12.23
C PRO A 19 11.31 2.56 12.09
N LEU A 20 12.25 2.88 12.99
CA LEU A 20 13.53 2.18 13.05
C LEU A 20 13.30 0.75 13.54
N MET A 21 13.52 -0.23 12.65
CA MET A 21 13.42 -1.65 12.98
C MET A 21 14.78 -2.19 13.40
N LYS A 22 14.85 -2.81 14.60
CA LYS A 22 16.10 -3.31 15.21
C LYS A 22 16.67 -4.57 14.54
N ASN A 23 15.87 -5.32 13.77
CA ASN A 23 16.29 -6.49 13.00
C ASN A 23 15.90 -6.29 11.54
N THR A 24 16.85 -6.36 10.58
CA THR A 24 16.52 -6.18 9.15
C THR A 24 17.01 -7.34 8.29
N THR A 25 16.08 -8.13 7.75
CA THR A 25 16.30 -8.93 6.54
C THR A 25 15.23 -8.56 5.51
N ARG A 26 15.65 -8.22 4.29
CA ARG A 26 14.80 -7.57 3.26
C ARG A 26 14.60 -8.45 2.03
N ILE A 27 14.15 -9.69 2.29
CA ILE A 27 13.76 -10.70 1.28
C ILE A 27 15.00 -11.32 0.58
N VAL A 28 15.17 -12.61 0.25
CA VAL A 28 14.47 -13.90 0.52
C VAL A 28 15.03 -14.55 1.80
N GLY A 29 14.21 -15.28 2.57
CA GLY A 29 14.50 -15.66 3.98
C GLY A 29 14.14 -14.55 4.98
N GLY A 30 13.22 -13.66 4.58
CA GLY A 30 12.78 -12.53 5.38
C GLY A 30 11.86 -12.90 6.54
N LEU A 31 11.50 -11.90 7.33
CA LEU A 31 10.56 -12.00 8.44
C LEU A 31 9.30 -11.18 8.14
N ASP A 32 8.22 -11.51 8.84
CA ASP A 32 7.00 -10.72 8.81
C ASP A 32 7.28 -9.26 9.16
N ALA A 33 6.67 -8.35 8.42
CA ALA A 33 6.74 -6.94 8.73
C ALA A 33 6.00 -6.68 10.04
N GLN A 34 6.56 -5.81 10.88
CA GLN A 34 5.80 -5.26 11.99
C GLN A 34 4.69 -4.37 11.45
N LEU A 35 3.52 -4.38 12.10
CA LEU A 35 2.41 -3.50 11.78
C LEU A 35 2.87 -2.04 11.69
N GLY A 36 2.65 -1.42 10.52
CA GLY A 36 3.08 -0.05 10.25
C GLY A 36 4.59 0.14 10.01
N GLY A 37 5.36 -0.95 9.94
CA GLY A 37 6.79 -0.93 9.63
C GLY A 37 7.10 -0.46 8.21
N TRP A 38 6.12 -0.56 7.31
CA TRP A 38 6.17 -0.03 5.95
C TRP A 38 4.89 0.75 5.62
N PRO A 39 4.76 2.01 6.09
CA PRO A 39 3.49 2.75 6.02
C PRO A 39 2.94 3.00 4.61
N TRP A 40 3.78 2.83 3.58
CA TRP A 40 3.40 3.01 2.18
C TRP A 40 3.04 1.70 1.48
N GLN A 41 3.20 0.53 2.13
CA GLN A 41 2.88 -0.76 1.51
C GLN A 41 1.37 -0.89 1.30
N VAL A 42 0.97 -1.30 0.10
CA VAL A 42 -0.42 -1.46 -0.30
C VAL A 42 -0.65 -2.85 -0.87
N SER A 43 -1.75 -3.49 -0.44
CA SER A 43 -2.34 -4.64 -1.11
C SER A 43 -3.34 -4.17 -2.17
N LEU A 44 -3.14 -4.57 -3.43
CA LEU A 44 -4.15 -4.43 -4.48
C LEU A 44 -4.99 -5.69 -4.51
N GLU A 45 -6.30 -5.53 -4.33
CA GLU A 45 -7.24 -6.65 -4.22
C GLU A 45 -8.39 -6.50 -5.20
N LEU A 46 -8.84 -7.62 -5.78
CA LEU A 46 -10.08 -7.66 -6.53
C LEU A 46 -11.12 -8.49 -5.81
N TYR A 47 -12.36 -8.06 -5.95
CA TYR A 47 -13.50 -8.84 -5.53
C TYR A 47 -13.79 -9.95 -6.53
N HIS A 48 -13.80 -11.19 -6.05
CA HIS A 48 -14.23 -12.37 -6.78
C HIS A 48 -15.53 -12.91 -6.17
N PHE A 49 -16.57 -13.02 -7.00
CA PHE A 49 -17.88 -13.50 -6.55
C PHE A 49 -17.76 -14.89 -5.90
N GLY A 50 -18.31 -15.04 -4.70
CA GLY A 50 -18.22 -16.28 -3.92
C GLY A 50 -16.90 -16.52 -3.16
N LYS A 51 -15.84 -15.73 -3.39
CA LYS A 51 -14.55 -15.83 -2.66
C LYS A 51 -14.15 -14.57 -1.89
N GLY A 52 -14.75 -13.42 -2.20
CA GLY A 52 -14.42 -12.15 -1.54
C GLY A 52 -13.23 -11.45 -2.20
N PHE A 53 -12.52 -10.61 -1.44
CA PHE A 53 -11.35 -9.87 -1.92
C PHE A 53 -10.11 -10.76 -1.94
N LEU A 54 -9.40 -10.75 -3.07
CA LEU A 54 -8.20 -11.54 -3.29
C LEU A 54 -7.04 -10.61 -3.67
N HIS A 55 -5.91 -10.75 -2.97
CA HIS A 55 -4.67 -10.05 -3.29
C HIS A 55 -4.13 -10.48 -4.65
N VAL A 56 -3.71 -9.50 -5.46
CA VAL A 56 -3.14 -9.76 -6.79
C VAL A 56 -1.80 -9.11 -7.03
N CYS A 57 -1.55 -7.94 -6.44
CA CYS A 57 -0.33 -7.18 -6.63
C CYS A 57 -0.07 -6.27 -5.44
N GLY A 58 1.19 -5.83 -5.31
CA GLY A 58 1.57 -4.76 -4.39
C GLY A 58 1.46 -3.36 -5.00
N GLY A 59 1.61 -2.35 -4.14
CA GLY A 59 1.76 -0.96 -4.55
C GLY A 59 2.41 -0.11 -3.47
N SER A 60 2.69 1.15 -3.80
CA SER A 60 3.25 2.15 -2.87
C SER A 60 2.42 3.42 -2.82
N LEU A 61 2.02 3.82 -1.62
CA LEU A 61 1.27 5.07 -1.40
C LEU A 61 2.17 6.31 -1.59
N ILE A 62 2.05 6.96 -2.74
CA ILE A 62 2.91 8.10 -3.11
C ILE A 62 2.35 9.45 -2.62
N ASN A 63 1.04 9.59 -2.48
CA ASN A 63 0.40 10.78 -1.89
C ASN A 63 -0.88 10.38 -1.11
N HIS A 64 -1.82 11.29 -0.87
CA HIS A 64 -3.02 11.01 -0.07
C HIS A 64 -4.09 10.20 -0.80
N ASN A 65 -4.05 10.11 -2.13
CA ASN A 65 -5.09 9.48 -2.95
C ASN A 65 -4.54 8.69 -4.15
N SER A 66 -3.23 8.54 -4.26
CA SER A 66 -2.57 7.90 -5.39
C SER A 66 -1.61 6.81 -4.93
N VAL A 67 -1.70 5.66 -5.59
CA VAL A 67 -0.82 4.51 -5.39
C VAL A 67 -0.04 4.24 -6.68
N LEU A 68 1.26 4.06 -6.55
CA LEU A 68 2.13 3.61 -7.62
C LEU A 68 2.19 2.08 -7.64
N THR A 69 2.05 1.47 -8.82
CA THR A 69 2.19 0.03 -9.03
C THR A 69 2.71 -0.25 -10.44
N ALA A 70 2.98 -1.53 -10.75
CA ALA A 70 3.42 -1.93 -12.09
C ALA A 70 2.26 -1.88 -13.09
N ALA A 71 2.52 -1.44 -14.32
CA ALA A 71 1.47 -1.33 -15.35
C ALA A 71 0.77 -2.67 -15.66
N HIS A 72 1.51 -3.80 -15.59
CA HIS A 72 0.93 -5.13 -15.81
C HIS A 72 -0.05 -5.53 -14.70
N CYS A 73 0.07 -4.97 -13.50
CA CYS A 73 -0.91 -5.14 -12.41
C CYS A 73 -2.24 -4.41 -12.67
N ILE A 74 -2.37 -3.62 -13.74
CA ILE A 74 -3.60 -2.90 -14.10
C ILE A 74 -4.08 -3.24 -15.53
N LYS A 75 -3.15 -3.51 -16.46
CA LYS A 75 -3.46 -3.74 -17.89
C LYS A 75 -4.39 -4.92 -18.17
N GLU A 76 -4.37 -5.96 -17.33
CA GLU A 76 -5.29 -7.11 -17.47
C GLU A 76 -6.68 -6.85 -16.88
N TRP A 77 -6.82 -5.82 -16.04
CA TRP A 77 -8.02 -5.53 -15.25
C TRP A 77 -8.99 -4.56 -15.94
N THR A 78 -8.54 -3.85 -16.99
CA THR A 78 -9.35 -2.86 -17.72
C THR A 78 -10.52 -3.46 -18.53
N TYR A 79 -10.60 -4.79 -18.67
CA TYR A 79 -11.74 -5.48 -19.28
C TYR A 79 -12.83 -5.90 -18.29
N VAL A 80 -12.63 -5.70 -16.98
CA VAL A 80 -13.58 -6.08 -15.91
C VAL A 80 -13.89 -4.84 -15.06
N PHE A 81 -14.69 -3.93 -15.61
CA PHE A 81 -15.02 -2.60 -15.08
C PHE A 81 -15.88 -2.60 -13.78
N SER A 82 -15.70 -3.54 -12.85
CA SER A 82 -16.48 -3.58 -11.59
C SER A 82 -15.70 -4.09 -10.37
N SER A 83 -14.38 -4.17 -10.43
CA SER A 83 -13.60 -4.57 -9.25
C SER A 83 -13.29 -3.36 -8.38
N VAL A 84 -14.05 -3.21 -7.29
CA VAL A 84 -13.77 -2.22 -6.24
C VAL A 84 -12.35 -2.47 -5.71
N LEU A 85 -11.41 -1.57 -6.03
CA LEU A 85 -10.06 -1.63 -5.48
C LEU A 85 -10.14 -1.29 -3.99
N LYS A 86 -9.98 -2.29 -3.12
CA LYS A 86 -9.74 -2.05 -1.70
C LYS A 86 -8.25 -1.86 -1.48
N LEU A 87 -7.90 -0.70 -0.94
CA LEU A 87 -6.57 -0.40 -0.44
C LEU A 87 -6.51 -0.89 1.01
N LEU A 88 -6.06 -2.14 1.23
CA LEU A 88 -5.66 -2.54 2.58
C LEU A 88 -4.25 -1.98 2.85
N LEU A 89 -4.18 -1.04 3.79
CA LEU A 89 -2.95 -0.52 4.38
C LEU A 89 -2.56 -1.41 5.56
N SER A 90 -2.09 -2.64 5.35
CA SER A 90 -1.31 -3.36 6.36
C SER A 90 -0.68 -4.64 5.82
N VAL A 91 0.66 -4.73 5.93
CA VAL A 91 1.27 -5.73 6.81
C VAL A 91 2.19 -4.98 7.76
#